data_AF-A0A1G2PLB7-F1
#
_entry.id   AF-A0A1G2PLB7-F1
#
_cell.length_a   1.000
_cell.length_b   1.000
_cell.length_c   1.000
_cell.angle_alpha   90.00
_cell.angle_beta   90.00
_cell.angle_gamma   90.00
#
_symmetry.space_group_name_H-M   'P 1'
#
loop_
_entity.id
_entity.type
_entity.pdbx_description
1 polymer ?
#
loop_
_entity_poly.entity_id
_entity_poly.type
_entity_poly.pdbx_seq_one_letter_code
_entity_poly.pdbx_strand_id
1 'polypeptide(L)'
;MGRFFVFLVALGALFVLGTNFAHAADPRGRLDHAAPDAIFGWAWDADAPTTPVTVHIYVDGTPTVSLTANQHRGDLVAAGITPDPYHGFGWVPEGLASGTHTIAAYAINIGGGTNPLLPTPRTLVMTSALPRGVLDNATPALISGWAYDADAGSSPVEVHIYIDGVHRGTVSANDRRDDLVAAGVASDPYHGFTWNPPVLAPGEHTISVWTINSGGGGNPELHASPKTMTVPSGFSGVAYLENSVLRLGANLSWGGALVEFSHAGFNLVDEHDTGRLIQASLYDQNATYPSHDAPTWGWNPVQGGDKHNHGSRVISYTNDGRTMYVKTAMLQWNPDDKGGGVNTAVESEAMLEAWYTLDPAVPEHVIVRYRASTSGSTRQGNNELPALFAAPWLNRFVSYQGNAPWTHALLSEPSFADFPYIAELHNLNELWGAWVNAQDFGLAMYFPQHNRGTSVNTYRIAGVTNYLRPGIFETISVAQSIDITFHLVIGNVADSRNIIYTFAGR
;
A
#
# COMPACT_ATOMS: atom_id res chain seq x y z
N MET A 1 81.85 -94.36 -9.82
CA MET A 1 81.17 -95.52 -10.44
C MET A 1 79.78 -95.08 -10.87
N GLY A 2 79.39 -95.29 -12.15
CA GLY A 2 78.05 -95.11 -12.76
C GLY A 2 77.56 -93.66 -12.88
N ARG A 3 77.45 -93.00 -14.06
CA ARG A 3 76.56 -93.24 -15.22
C ARG A 3 75.09 -93.44 -14.78
N PHE A 4 74.10 -92.64 -15.15
CA PHE A 4 73.65 -92.37 -16.53
C PHE A 4 72.81 -91.09 -16.65
N PHE A 5 72.91 -90.49 -17.83
CA PHE A 5 72.07 -89.46 -18.44
C PHE A 5 70.65 -89.96 -18.73
N VAL A 6 69.65 -89.08 -18.66
CA VAL A 6 68.58 -89.00 -19.67
C VAL A 6 68.33 -87.51 -19.99
N PHE A 7 68.58 -87.16 -21.24
CA PHE A 7 68.11 -85.94 -21.90
C PHE A 7 66.74 -86.23 -22.51
N LEU A 8 65.80 -85.28 -22.43
CA LEU A 8 64.96 -84.94 -23.58
C LEU A 8 64.47 -83.48 -23.49
N VAL A 9 64.39 -82.87 -24.66
CA VAL A 9 64.29 -81.44 -24.99
C VAL A 9 62.85 -80.95 -24.97
N ALA A 10 62.59 -79.70 -24.54
CA ALA A 10 61.56 -78.85 -25.15
C ALA A 10 61.66 -77.35 -24.74
N LEU A 11 61.79 -76.53 -25.79
CA LEU A 11 61.28 -75.16 -26.02
C LEU A 11 61.24 -74.13 -24.89
N GLY A 12 61.92 -73.00 -25.13
CA GLY A 12 61.79 -71.79 -24.35
C GLY A 12 60.45 -71.09 -24.52
N ALA A 13 60.07 -70.33 -23.50
CA ALA A 13 59.08 -69.27 -23.58
C ALA A 13 59.54 -68.08 -22.72
N LEU A 14 59.63 -66.94 -23.40
CA LEU A 14 59.77 -65.60 -22.88
C LEU A 14 58.65 -65.32 -21.87
N PHE A 15 58.98 -65.05 -20.60
CA PHE A 15 58.02 -64.46 -19.66
C PHE A 15 58.30 -62.96 -19.54
N VAL A 16 57.45 -62.19 -20.19
CA VAL A 16 57.27 -60.76 -19.98
C VAL A 16 56.71 -60.57 -18.57
N LEU A 17 57.30 -59.65 -17.81
CA LEU A 17 56.78 -59.16 -16.54
C LEU A 17 55.41 -58.51 -16.78
N GLY A 18 54.33 -59.18 -16.33
CA GLY A 18 53.01 -58.59 -16.24
C GLY A 18 52.91 -57.77 -14.96
N THR A 19 52.94 -56.44 -15.07
CA THR A 19 52.46 -55.53 -14.03
C THR A 19 50.94 -55.71 -13.89
N ASN A 20 50.47 -56.26 -12.77
CA ASN A 20 49.06 -56.25 -12.41
C ASN A 20 48.64 -54.79 -12.14
N PHE A 21 48.06 -54.12 -13.13
CA PHE A 21 47.14 -53.02 -12.86
C PHE A 21 45.89 -53.66 -12.28
N ALA A 22 45.74 -53.66 -10.95
CA ALA A 22 44.44 -53.88 -10.34
C ALA A 22 43.50 -52.83 -10.95
N HIS A 23 42.43 -53.30 -11.59
CA HIS A 23 41.43 -52.42 -12.19
C HIS A 23 40.77 -51.68 -11.02
N ALA A 24 40.94 -50.36 -10.96
CA ALA A 24 40.35 -49.55 -9.91
C ALA A 24 38.83 -49.72 -9.94
N ALA A 25 38.25 -49.99 -8.78
CA ALA A 25 36.84 -50.34 -8.63
C ALA A 25 36.02 -49.08 -8.35
N ASP A 26 34.89 -48.91 -9.04
CA ASP A 26 33.97 -47.82 -8.70
C ASP A 26 33.29 -48.08 -7.34
N PRO A 27 33.07 -47.03 -6.52
CA PRO A 27 32.29 -47.14 -5.30
C PRO A 27 30.91 -47.76 -5.51
N ARG A 28 30.41 -48.44 -4.48
CA ARG A 28 29.07 -49.02 -4.45
C ARG A 28 28.30 -48.45 -3.26
N GLY A 29 26.99 -48.40 -3.37
CA GLY A 29 26.17 -47.87 -2.29
C GLY A 29 24.70 -47.88 -2.61
N ARG A 30 23.91 -47.22 -1.77
CA ARG A 30 22.47 -47.05 -1.94
C ARG A 30 21.95 -45.84 -1.17
N LEU A 31 20.95 -45.16 -1.74
CA LEU A 31 20.08 -44.22 -1.03
C LEU A 31 18.89 -44.98 -0.42
N ASP A 32 18.99 -45.29 0.87
CA ASP A 32 18.02 -46.15 1.56
C ASP A 32 16.71 -45.43 1.85
N HIS A 33 16.78 -44.15 2.21
CA HIS A 33 15.62 -43.35 2.63
C HIS A 33 15.78 -41.88 2.23
N ALA A 34 14.66 -41.24 1.89
CA ALA A 34 14.57 -39.79 1.71
C ALA A 34 13.17 -39.32 2.11
N ALA A 35 13.10 -38.61 3.23
CA ALA A 35 11.92 -37.94 3.76
C ALA A 35 12.36 -36.66 4.49
N PRO A 36 11.43 -35.76 4.87
CA PRO A 36 11.79 -34.49 5.50
C PRO A 36 12.54 -34.65 6.83
N ASP A 37 12.32 -35.76 7.53
CA ASP A 37 12.96 -36.08 8.80
C ASP A 37 14.37 -36.67 8.63
N ALA A 38 14.64 -37.36 7.52
CA ALA A 38 15.98 -37.87 7.21
C ALA A 38 16.18 -38.30 5.75
N ILE A 39 17.41 -38.13 5.28
CA ILE A 39 17.96 -38.71 4.06
C ILE A 39 19.18 -39.53 4.47
N PHE A 40 19.17 -40.83 4.22
CA PHE A 40 20.29 -41.69 4.62
C PHE A 40 20.50 -42.88 3.70
N GLY A 41 21.70 -43.45 3.78
CA GLY A 41 22.13 -44.57 2.95
C GLY A 41 23.51 -45.07 3.34
N TRP A 42 24.19 -45.70 2.39
CA TRP A 42 25.57 -46.16 2.56
C TRP A 42 26.36 -46.06 1.26
N ALA A 43 27.68 -45.91 1.38
CA ALA A 43 28.61 -45.91 0.26
C ALA A 43 29.97 -46.47 0.70
N TRP A 44 30.57 -47.31 -0.15
CA TRP A 44 31.81 -48.02 0.12
C TRP A 44 32.64 -48.16 -1.17
N ASP A 45 33.96 -48.06 -1.02
CA ASP A 45 34.91 -48.23 -2.12
C ASP A 45 35.87 -49.38 -1.80
N ALA A 46 35.99 -50.33 -2.73
CA ALA A 46 36.84 -51.51 -2.57
C ALA A 46 38.33 -51.16 -2.67
N ASP A 47 38.69 -50.04 -3.31
CA ASP A 47 40.07 -49.56 -3.43
C ASP A 47 40.57 -48.97 -2.10
N ALA A 48 39.66 -48.55 -1.22
CA ALA A 48 39.94 -48.06 0.12
C ALA A 48 39.02 -48.72 1.17
N PRO A 49 39.15 -50.04 1.39
CA PRO A 49 38.10 -50.88 1.94
C PRO A 49 37.73 -50.60 3.41
N THR A 50 38.57 -49.88 4.15
CA THR A 50 38.33 -49.45 5.55
C THR A 50 38.29 -47.93 5.71
N THR A 51 38.17 -47.19 4.60
CA THR A 51 38.13 -45.72 4.58
C THR A 51 36.74 -45.26 4.18
N PRO A 52 36.04 -44.48 5.02
CA PRO A 52 34.77 -43.86 4.64
C PRO A 52 34.92 -42.95 3.42
N VAL A 53 34.08 -43.14 2.41
CA VAL A 53 34.05 -42.29 1.22
C VAL A 53 33.27 -40.99 1.46
N THR A 54 33.55 -39.97 0.65
CA THR A 54 32.70 -38.78 0.57
C THR A 54 31.46 -39.07 -0.28
N VAL A 55 30.30 -38.53 0.10
CA VAL A 55 29.04 -38.62 -0.64
C VAL A 55 28.51 -37.22 -0.89
N HIS A 56 28.30 -36.87 -2.16
CA HIS A 56 27.64 -35.62 -2.54
C HIS A 56 26.14 -35.86 -2.75
N ILE A 57 25.31 -35.14 -2.00
CA ILE A 57 23.87 -35.12 -2.20
C ILE A 57 23.52 -33.94 -3.12
N TYR A 58 22.69 -34.23 -4.11
CA TYR A 58 22.11 -33.27 -5.04
C TYR A 58 20.60 -33.23 -4.84
N VAL A 59 20.05 -32.02 -4.75
CA VAL A 59 18.61 -31.76 -4.77
C VAL A 59 18.28 -31.11 -6.10
N ASP A 60 17.39 -31.74 -6.88
CA ASP A 60 16.98 -31.29 -8.22
C ASP A 60 18.16 -31.01 -9.17
N GLY A 61 19.21 -31.83 -9.08
CA GLY A 61 20.42 -31.71 -9.90
C GLY A 61 21.40 -30.64 -9.44
N THR A 62 21.11 -29.91 -8.34
CA THR A 62 22.03 -28.94 -7.73
C THR A 62 22.78 -29.58 -6.57
N PRO A 63 24.12 -29.46 -6.48
CA PRO A 63 24.87 -29.97 -5.33
C PRO A 63 24.48 -29.22 -4.06
N THR A 64 24.03 -29.94 -3.03
CA THR A 64 23.45 -29.35 -1.81
C THR A 64 24.30 -29.59 -0.57
N VAL A 65 24.78 -30.83 -0.37
CA VAL A 65 25.60 -31.16 0.80
C VAL A 65 26.64 -32.24 0.48
N SER A 66 27.82 -32.14 1.11
CA SER A 66 28.87 -33.16 1.07
C SER A 66 28.98 -33.82 2.44
N LEU A 67 28.86 -35.15 2.47
CA LEU A 67 28.84 -35.98 3.67
C LEU A 67 30.03 -36.94 3.67
N THR A 68 30.48 -37.34 4.86
CA THR A 68 31.39 -38.49 5.00
C THR A 68 30.56 -39.70 5.39
N ALA A 69 30.71 -40.83 4.68
CA ALA A 69 29.95 -42.05 4.94
C ALA A 69 30.56 -42.85 6.11
N ASN A 70 30.65 -42.27 7.31
CA ASN A 70 31.31 -42.86 8.49
C ASN A 70 30.33 -43.35 9.57
N GLN A 71 29.03 -43.37 9.29
CA GLN A 71 28.02 -43.86 10.24
C GLN A 71 28.02 -45.39 10.28
N HIS A 72 27.73 -45.95 11.46
CA HIS A 72 27.78 -47.39 11.70
C HIS A 72 26.62 -48.16 11.04
N ARG A 73 26.94 -49.17 10.24
CA ARG A 73 26.06 -50.07 9.48
C ARG A 73 26.55 -51.52 9.58
N GLY A 74 26.39 -52.11 10.76
CA GLY A 74 26.79 -53.50 11.04
C GLY A 74 26.11 -54.56 10.17
N ASP A 75 24.96 -54.22 9.58
CA ASP A 75 24.27 -55.08 8.61
C ASP A 75 25.08 -55.29 7.32
N LEU A 76 25.89 -54.31 6.90
CA LEU A 76 26.76 -54.43 5.71
C LEU A 76 27.88 -55.45 5.94
N VAL A 77 28.44 -55.48 7.16
CA VAL A 77 29.45 -56.47 7.57
C VAL A 77 28.83 -57.87 7.66
N ALA A 78 27.66 -57.98 8.29
CA ALA A 78 26.94 -59.24 8.41
C ALA A 78 26.55 -59.83 7.04
N ALA A 79 26.28 -58.97 6.05
CA ALA A 79 26.01 -59.35 4.66
C ALA A 79 27.27 -59.62 3.81
N GLY A 80 28.48 -59.42 4.38
CA GLY A 80 29.75 -59.58 3.66
C GLY A 80 30.00 -58.54 2.57
N ILE A 81 29.35 -57.37 2.67
CA ILE A 81 29.47 -56.26 1.69
C ILE A 81 30.71 -55.42 1.98
N THR A 82 30.97 -55.12 3.25
CA THR A 82 32.10 -54.31 3.70
C THR A 82 32.89 -55.03 4.80
N PRO A 83 34.20 -54.77 4.95
CA PRO A 83 35.01 -55.41 5.99
C PRO A 83 34.80 -54.78 7.38
N ASP A 84 34.29 -53.57 7.46
CA ASP A 84 33.94 -52.87 8.71
C ASP A 84 32.59 -52.12 8.57
N PRO A 85 31.99 -51.64 9.68
CA PRO A 85 30.63 -51.09 9.64
C PRO A 85 30.56 -49.59 9.32
N TYR A 86 31.65 -48.84 9.18
CA TYR A 86 31.63 -47.37 9.12
C TYR A 86 31.47 -46.84 7.68
N HIS A 87 30.37 -47.22 7.02
CA HIS A 87 30.09 -46.89 5.62
C HIS A 87 28.70 -46.26 5.38
N GLY A 88 27.98 -45.88 6.45
CA GLY A 88 26.68 -45.20 6.38
C GLY A 88 26.80 -43.68 6.28
N PHE A 89 25.84 -43.02 5.63
CA PHE A 89 25.70 -41.56 5.63
C PHE A 89 24.26 -41.17 6.00
N GLY A 90 24.08 -39.96 6.52
CA GLY A 90 22.77 -39.41 6.88
C GLY A 90 22.80 -37.89 6.97
N TRP A 91 21.68 -37.27 6.60
CA TRP A 91 21.46 -35.82 6.59
C TRP A 91 19.97 -35.54 6.85
N VAL A 92 19.65 -34.48 7.59
CA VAL A 92 18.27 -33.98 7.72
C VAL A 92 18.16 -32.74 6.85
N PRO A 93 17.27 -32.72 5.83
CA PRO A 93 17.13 -31.57 4.96
C PRO A 93 16.53 -30.38 5.71
N GLU A 94 17.22 -29.24 5.67
CA GLU A 94 16.74 -27.97 6.20
C GLU A 94 16.60 -26.96 5.05
N GLY A 95 15.53 -26.15 5.07
CA GLY A 95 15.33 -25.05 4.13
C GLY A 95 14.99 -25.44 2.69
N LEU A 96 14.55 -26.68 2.44
CA LEU A 96 13.97 -27.04 1.14
C LEU A 96 12.58 -26.44 1.00
N ALA A 97 12.29 -25.88 -0.17
CA ALA A 97 10.95 -25.40 -0.50
C ALA A 97 9.94 -26.55 -0.43
N SER A 98 8.66 -26.22 -0.30
CA SER A 98 7.60 -27.21 -0.47
C SER A 98 7.47 -27.64 -1.93
N GLY A 99 7.05 -28.88 -2.14
CA GLY A 99 6.97 -29.49 -3.46
C GLY A 99 7.67 -30.85 -3.53
N THR A 100 7.82 -31.33 -4.76
CA THR A 100 8.44 -32.62 -5.06
C THR A 100 9.87 -32.40 -5.51
N HIS A 101 10.82 -32.90 -4.72
CA HIS A 101 12.26 -32.83 -5.00
C HIS A 101 12.81 -34.19 -5.41
N THR A 102 13.79 -34.20 -6.32
CA THR A 102 14.58 -35.37 -6.66
C THR A 102 15.89 -35.36 -5.88
N ILE A 103 16.11 -36.38 -5.05
CA ILE A 103 17.32 -36.58 -4.27
C ILE A 103 18.22 -37.60 -4.96
N ALA A 104 19.42 -37.17 -5.32
CA ALA A 104 20.47 -38.01 -5.88
C ALA A 104 21.71 -37.99 -4.98
N ALA A 105 22.39 -39.14 -4.84
CA ALA A 105 23.60 -39.27 -4.06
C ALA A 105 24.72 -39.83 -4.93
N TYR A 106 25.86 -39.15 -4.99
CA TYR A 106 27.05 -39.61 -5.72
C TYR A 106 28.13 -39.99 -4.73
N ALA A 107 28.66 -41.21 -4.83
CA ALA A 107 29.82 -41.63 -4.05
C ALA A 107 31.10 -41.15 -4.74
N ILE A 108 32.00 -40.54 -3.97
CA ILE A 108 33.26 -40.02 -4.46
C ILE A 108 34.33 -41.10 -4.32
N ASN A 109 34.90 -41.51 -5.44
CA ASN A 109 35.89 -42.59 -5.55
C ASN A 109 37.21 -42.23 -4.85
N ILE A 110 37.78 -43.21 -4.14
CA ILE A 110 39.12 -43.15 -3.56
C ILE A 110 40.03 -44.07 -4.38
N GLY A 111 40.64 -43.51 -5.43
CA GLY A 111 41.44 -44.27 -6.38
C GLY A 111 41.34 -43.70 -7.79
N GLY A 112 41.47 -44.58 -8.79
CA GLY A 112 41.10 -44.26 -10.17
C GLY A 112 39.67 -44.72 -10.46
N GLY A 113 38.98 -44.11 -11.41
CA GLY A 113 37.62 -44.51 -11.78
C GLY A 113 36.65 -43.34 -11.83
N THR A 114 35.36 -43.63 -11.70
CA THR A 114 34.26 -42.66 -11.77
C THR A 114 33.63 -42.41 -10.40
N ASN A 115 32.87 -41.31 -10.26
CA ASN A 115 32.04 -41.03 -9.09
C ASN A 115 30.60 -41.47 -9.39
N PRO A 116 30.22 -42.73 -9.09
CA PRO A 116 28.93 -43.26 -9.53
C PRO A 116 27.75 -42.62 -8.78
N LEU A 117 26.66 -42.40 -9.52
CA LEU A 117 25.35 -42.18 -8.94
C LEU A 117 24.93 -43.46 -8.20
N LEU A 118 24.64 -43.34 -6.90
CA LEU A 118 24.14 -44.46 -6.13
C LEU A 118 22.75 -44.88 -6.68
N PRO A 119 22.48 -46.18 -6.81
CA PRO A 119 21.21 -46.69 -7.31
C PRO A 119 19.99 -46.06 -6.62
N THR A 120 18.93 -45.83 -7.41
CA THR A 120 17.62 -45.27 -7.02
C THR A 120 17.67 -43.83 -6.46
N PRO A 121 17.62 -42.79 -7.32
CA PRO A 121 17.18 -41.47 -6.89
C PRO A 121 15.84 -41.58 -6.17
N ARG A 122 15.67 -40.81 -5.09
CA ARG A 122 14.45 -40.83 -4.28
C ARG A 122 13.69 -39.53 -4.47
N THR A 123 12.37 -39.64 -4.54
CA THR A 123 11.48 -38.50 -4.50
C THR A 123 11.22 -38.10 -3.05
N LEU A 124 11.56 -36.87 -2.70
CA LEU A 124 11.24 -36.24 -1.41
C LEU A 124 10.04 -35.31 -1.63
N VAL A 125 9.01 -35.43 -0.79
CA VAL A 125 7.87 -34.52 -0.80
C VAL A 125 7.92 -33.64 0.45
N MET A 126 8.06 -32.33 0.25
CA MET A 126 7.94 -31.31 1.28
C MET A 126 6.51 -30.75 1.25
N THR A 127 5.75 -30.87 2.33
CA THR A 127 4.36 -30.39 2.40
C THR A 127 4.31 -28.90 2.74
N SER A 128 3.70 -28.07 1.88
CA SER A 128 3.46 -26.64 2.16
C SER A 128 2.46 -26.47 3.30
N ALA A 129 2.75 -25.56 4.21
CA ALA A 129 1.75 -25.04 5.15
C ALA A 129 0.85 -24.05 4.40
N LEU A 130 -0.48 -24.25 4.44
CA LEU A 130 -1.37 -23.22 3.90
C LEU A 130 -1.24 -21.93 4.72
N PRO A 131 -1.21 -20.76 4.07
CA PRO A 131 -1.25 -19.50 4.80
C PRO A 131 -2.56 -19.38 5.57
N ARG A 132 -2.54 -18.57 6.62
CA ARG A 132 -3.70 -18.29 7.47
C ARG A 132 -3.81 -16.81 7.74
N GLY A 133 -5.01 -16.36 8.10
CA GLY A 133 -5.23 -14.96 8.45
C GLY A 133 -6.68 -14.68 8.78
N VAL A 134 -6.97 -13.43 9.13
CA VAL A 134 -8.32 -12.96 9.49
C VAL A 134 -8.59 -11.64 8.78
N LEU A 135 -9.80 -11.51 8.22
CA LEU A 135 -10.37 -10.23 7.82
C LEU A 135 -11.00 -9.57 9.06
N ASP A 136 -10.32 -8.59 9.63
CA ASP A 136 -10.76 -7.91 10.86
C ASP A 136 -11.86 -6.88 10.57
N ASN A 137 -11.65 -5.99 9.60
CA ASN A 137 -12.59 -4.92 9.26
C ASN A 137 -12.90 -4.91 7.77
N ALA A 138 -14.18 -4.66 7.44
CA ALA A 138 -14.65 -4.41 6.08
C ALA A 138 -15.65 -3.25 6.13
N THR A 139 -15.14 -2.04 5.94
CA THR A 139 -15.92 -0.80 5.99
C THR A 139 -15.64 0.01 4.72
N PRO A 140 -16.52 0.95 4.33
CA PRO A 140 -16.27 1.79 3.15
C PRO A 140 -15.00 2.66 3.25
N ALA A 141 -14.49 2.89 4.46
CA ALA A 141 -13.26 3.66 4.68
C ALA A 141 -12.00 2.76 4.75
N LEU A 142 -12.17 1.50 5.16
CA LEU A 142 -11.05 0.64 5.53
C LEU A 142 -11.40 -0.84 5.42
N ILE A 143 -10.53 -1.59 4.75
CA ILE A 143 -10.42 -3.03 4.85
C ILE A 143 -9.10 -3.34 5.55
N SER A 144 -9.13 -4.14 6.61
CA SER A 144 -7.91 -4.50 7.34
C SER A 144 -7.99 -5.89 7.95
N GLY A 145 -6.82 -6.45 8.24
CA GLY A 145 -6.69 -7.79 8.78
C GLY A 145 -5.23 -8.18 8.99
N TRP A 146 -4.97 -9.48 8.99
CA TRP A 146 -3.62 -10.04 8.97
C TRP A 146 -3.57 -11.33 8.17
N ALA A 147 -2.38 -11.65 7.65
CA ALA A 147 -2.10 -12.87 6.90
C ALA A 147 -0.66 -13.32 7.17
N TYR A 148 -0.47 -14.62 7.39
CA TYR A 148 0.83 -15.22 7.70
C TYR A 148 0.97 -16.58 7.01
N ASP A 149 2.14 -16.82 6.42
CA ASP A 149 2.55 -18.10 5.87
C ASP A 149 3.80 -18.59 6.61
N ALA A 150 3.73 -19.80 7.16
CA ALA A 150 4.87 -20.38 7.86
C ALA A 150 6.03 -20.70 6.90
N ASP A 151 5.72 -20.97 5.63
CA ASP A 151 6.71 -21.24 4.59
C ASP A 151 7.46 -19.96 4.19
N ALA A 152 6.83 -18.78 4.37
CA ALA A 152 7.44 -17.47 4.11
C ALA A 152 8.29 -16.93 5.29
N GLY A 153 8.15 -17.51 6.48
CA GLY A 153 8.81 -17.05 7.70
C GLY A 153 8.48 -15.59 8.03
N SER A 154 9.49 -14.73 8.10
CA SER A 154 9.32 -13.28 8.36
C SER A 154 9.04 -12.46 7.11
N SER A 155 8.91 -13.09 5.94
CA SER A 155 8.61 -12.37 4.70
C SER A 155 7.10 -12.08 4.64
N PRO A 156 6.68 -10.85 4.30
CA PRO A 156 5.27 -10.54 4.17
C PRO A 156 4.64 -11.30 3.01
N VAL A 157 3.40 -11.73 3.19
CA VAL A 157 2.62 -12.41 2.15
C VAL A 157 1.70 -11.46 1.40
N GLU A 158 1.38 -11.81 0.16
CA GLU A 158 0.46 -11.04 -0.67
C GLU A 158 -0.99 -11.39 -0.32
N VAL A 159 -1.85 -10.37 -0.25
CA VAL A 159 -3.27 -10.47 0.05
C VAL A 159 -4.06 -9.87 -1.12
N HIS A 160 -4.97 -10.65 -1.69
CA HIS A 160 -5.86 -10.22 -2.77
C HIS A 160 -7.24 -9.88 -2.22
N ILE A 161 -7.75 -8.72 -2.59
CA ILE A 161 -9.04 -8.19 -2.15
C ILE A 161 -9.98 -8.10 -3.35
N TYR A 162 -11.15 -8.70 -3.22
CA TYR A 162 -12.21 -8.66 -4.21
C TYR A 162 -13.45 -8.01 -3.61
N ILE A 163 -14.12 -7.20 -4.44
CA ILE A 163 -15.41 -6.59 -4.12
C ILE A 163 -16.39 -7.05 -5.19
N ASP A 164 -17.47 -7.70 -4.75
CA ASP A 164 -18.52 -8.28 -5.61
C ASP A 164 -17.96 -9.25 -6.66
N GLY A 165 -16.99 -10.07 -6.24
CA GLY A 165 -16.31 -11.06 -7.09
C GLY A 165 -15.31 -10.47 -8.09
N VAL A 166 -15.09 -9.15 -8.09
CA VAL A 166 -14.11 -8.49 -8.96
C VAL A 166 -12.85 -8.17 -8.16
N HIS A 167 -11.68 -8.53 -8.68
CA HIS A 167 -10.39 -8.16 -8.08
C HIS A 167 -10.25 -6.64 -8.07
N ARG A 168 -10.04 -6.05 -6.89
CA ARG A 168 -9.91 -4.59 -6.71
C ARG A 168 -8.56 -4.17 -6.18
N GLY A 169 -7.85 -5.04 -5.48
CA GLY A 169 -6.60 -4.67 -4.85
C GLY A 169 -5.74 -5.87 -4.49
N THR A 170 -4.44 -5.58 -4.42
CA THR A 170 -3.40 -6.47 -3.94
C THR A 170 -2.57 -5.68 -2.95
N VAL A 171 -2.35 -6.22 -1.76
CA VAL A 171 -1.53 -5.59 -0.71
C VAL A 171 -0.56 -6.59 -0.12
N SER A 172 0.58 -6.10 0.36
CA SER A 172 1.49 -6.90 1.20
C SER A 172 1.01 -6.83 2.65
N ALA A 173 0.97 -7.97 3.33
CA ALA A 173 0.70 -8.02 4.76
C ALA A 173 1.99 -7.71 5.54
N ASN A 174 2.36 -6.43 5.62
CA ASN A 174 3.56 -5.93 6.29
C ASN A 174 3.28 -4.88 7.38
N ASP A 175 2.02 -4.62 7.72
CA ASP A 175 1.66 -3.74 8.82
C ASP A 175 2.00 -4.40 10.16
N ARG A 176 2.37 -3.58 11.15
CA ARG A 176 2.77 -4.05 12.47
C ARG A 176 1.55 -4.50 13.31
N ARG A 177 1.62 -5.72 13.83
CA ARG A 177 0.63 -6.39 14.69
C ARG A 177 1.31 -7.17 15.82
N ASP A 178 1.62 -6.46 16.91
CA ASP A 178 2.32 -7.02 18.08
C ASP A 178 1.53 -8.15 18.78
N ASP A 179 0.21 -8.17 18.63
CA ASP A 179 -0.66 -9.21 19.16
C ASP A 179 -0.42 -10.58 18.50
N LEU A 180 0.05 -10.62 17.25
CA LEU A 180 0.37 -11.88 16.57
C LEU A 180 1.60 -12.56 17.17
N VAL A 181 2.59 -11.77 17.59
CA VAL A 181 3.78 -12.28 18.31
C VAL A 181 3.37 -12.77 19.70
N ALA A 182 2.58 -11.97 20.42
CA ALA A 182 2.10 -12.31 21.77
C ALA A 182 1.27 -13.61 21.78
N ALA A 183 0.49 -13.85 20.71
CA ALA A 183 -0.30 -15.07 20.53
C ALA A 183 0.50 -16.26 19.97
N GLY A 184 1.80 -16.09 19.67
CA GLY A 184 2.65 -17.15 19.09
C GLY A 184 2.30 -17.51 17.64
N VAL A 185 1.64 -16.61 16.91
CA VAL A 185 1.26 -16.81 15.50
C VAL A 185 2.48 -16.67 14.58
N ALA A 186 3.31 -15.66 14.80
CA ALA A 186 4.49 -15.38 13.99
C ALA A 186 5.67 -14.97 14.89
N SER A 187 6.90 -15.08 14.38
CA SER A 187 8.12 -14.69 15.11
C SER A 187 8.35 -13.18 15.18
N ASP A 188 7.67 -12.41 14.35
CA ASP A 188 7.76 -10.96 14.24
C ASP A 188 6.36 -10.35 13.99
N PRO A 189 6.18 -9.03 14.15
CA PRO A 189 4.85 -8.42 14.10
C PRO A 189 4.39 -7.98 12.71
N TYR A 190 5.20 -8.08 11.64
CA TYR A 190 4.90 -7.43 10.35
C TYR A 190 4.05 -8.31 9.42
N HIS A 191 2.83 -8.64 9.87
CA HIS A 191 1.90 -9.55 9.17
C HIS A 191 0.47 -9.00 9.07
N GLY A 192 0.25 -7.73 9.44
CA GLY A 192 -1.02 -7.03 9.25
C GLY A 192 -1.17 -6.47 7.84
N PHE A 193 -2.39 -6.18 7.41
CA PHE A 193 -2.64 -5.41 6.20
C PHE A 193 -3.75 -4.39 6.40
N THR A 194 -3.65 -3.30 5.65
CA THR A 194 -4.63 -2.22 5.56
C THR A 194 -4.80 -1.81 4.11
N TRP A 195 -6.03 -1.58 3.69
CA TRP A 195 -6.35 -1.15 2.32
C TRP A 195 -7.57 -0.24 2.30
N ASN A 196 -7.47 0.87 1.59
CA ASN A 196 -8.58 1.80 1.38
C ASN A 196 -9.42 1.36 0.17
N PRO A 197 -10.73 1.10 0.34
CA PRO A 197 -11.60 0.75 -0.78
C PRO A 197 -11.68 1.85 -1.85
N PRO A 198 -11.90 1.47 -3.14
CA PRO A 198 -12.17 2.42 -4.20
C PRO A 198 -13.53 3.08 -4.01
N VAL A 199 -13.92 3.93 -4.96
CA VAL A 199 -15.29 4.46 -4.98
C VAL A 199 -16.31 3.35 -5.09
N LEU A 200 -17.28 3.33 -4.17
CA LEU A 200 -18.40 2.39 -4.19
C LEU A 200 -19.73 3.14 -4.21
N ALA A 201 -20.67 2.57 -4.98
CA ALA A 201 -22.05 3.02 -5.05
C ALA A 201 -22.81 2.65 -3.77
N PRO A 202 -23.98 3.25 -3.48
CA PRO A 202 -24.81 2.83 -2.37
C PRO A 202 -25.33 1.40 -2.58
N GLY A 203 -25.36 0.61 -1.51
CA GLY A 203 -25.83 -0.77 -1.52
C GLY A 203 -24.98 -1.72 -0.67
N GLU A 204 -25.33 -3.00 -0.75
CA GLU A 204 -24.58 -4.08 -0.11
C GLU A 204 -23.48 -4.56 -1.07
N HIS A 205 -22.26 -4.66 -0.55
CA HIS A 205 -21.10 -5.19 -1.26
C HIS A 205 -20.54 -6.41 -0.54
N THR A 206 -20.10 -7.42 -1.29
CA THR A 206 -19.43 -8.60 -0.73
C THR A 206 -17.92 -8.43 -0.83
N ILE A 207 -17.23 -8.45 0.30
CA ILE A 207 -15.79 -8.35 0.41
C ILE A 207 -15.20 -9.73 0.68
N SER A 208 -14.43 -10.22 -0.26
CA SER A 208 -13.67 -11.45 -0.10
C SER A 208 -12.17 -11.19 -0.17
N VAL A 209 -11.42 -11.82 0.73
CA VAL A 209 -9.98 -11.60 0.88
C VAL A 209 -9.25 -12.93 0.92
N TRP A 210 -8.26 -13.11 0.06
CA TRP A 210 -7.44 -14.32 -0.04
C TRP A 210 -5.98 -14.02 0.23
N THR A 211 -5.28 -14.95 0.86
CA THR A 211 -3.81 -14.89 0.96
C THR A 211 -3.17 -15.74 -0.12
N ILE A 212 -2.10 -15.23 -0.71
CA ILE A 212 -1.32 -15.90 -1.74
C ILE A 212 -0.22 -16.72 -1.07
N ASN A 213 -0.25 -18.02 -1.31
CA ASN A 213 0.69 -18.97 -0.73
C ASN A 213 2.07 -18.85 -1.40
N SER A 214 3.13 -18.84 -0.60
CA SER A 214 4.52 -18.81 -1.06
C SER A 214 5.09 -20.20 -1.41
N GLY A 215 4.54 -21.27 -0.83
CA GLY A 215 5.03 -22.66 -0.94
C GLY A 215 4.39 -23.53 -2.02
N GLY A 216 3.53 -22.99 -2.88
CA GLY A 216 2.72 -23.78 -3.80
C GLY A 216 1.58 -24.55 -3.10
N GLY A 217 0.50 -24.85 -3.83
CA GLY A 217 -0.77 -25.29 -3.24
C GLY A 217 -1.89 -24.28 -3.52
N GLY A 218 -2.98 -24.33 -2.75
CA GLY A 218 -4.11 -23.41 -2.91
C GLY A 218 -3.92 -22.08 -2.17
N ASN A 219 -4.62 -21.04 -2.62
CA ASN A 219 -4.71 -19.73 -1.95
C ASN A 219 -5.99 -19.72 -1.09
N PRO A 220 -5.88 -19.81 0.24
CA PRO A 220 -7.05 -19.82 1.11
C PRO A 220 -7.69 -18.44 1.22
N GLU A 221 -9.02 -18.44 1.31
CA GLU A 221 -9.76 -17.26 1.76
C GLU A 221 -9.54 -17.06 3.27
N LEU A 222 -9.39 -15.81 3.70
CA LEU A 222 -9.12 -15.49 5.10
C LEU A 222 -10.29 -15.89 6.01
N HIS A 223 -9.99 -16.18 7.27
CA HIS A 223 -11.06 -16.36 8.26
C HIS A 223 -11.88 -15.07 8.39
N ALA A 224 -13.19 -15.23 8.64
CA ALA A 224 -14.19 -14.16 8.64
C ALA A 224 -14.39 -13.46 7.28
N SER A 225 -13.87 -14.02 6.19
CA SER A 225 -14.23 -13.68 4.80
C SER A 225 -15.17 -14.76 4.22
N PRO A 226 -16.14 -14.39 3.35
CA PRO A 226 -16.50 -13.03 2.96
C PRO A 226 -17.17 -12.23 4.08
N LYS A 227 -17.04 -10.90 4.04
CA LYS A 227 -17.86 -9.95 4.81
C LYS A 227 -18.80 -9.17 3.91
N THR A 228 -20.01 -8.93 4.40
CA THR A 228 -20.91 -7.95 3.81
C THR A 228 -20.55 -6.56 4.31
N MET A 229 -20.41 -5.61 3.39
CA MET A 229 -20.17 -4.20 3.65
C MET A 229 -21.32 -3.38 3.08
N THR A 230 -22.02 -2.65 3.94
CA THR A 230 -23.09 -1.74 3.54
C THR A 230 -22.52 -0.35 3.27
N VAL A 231 -22.78 0.18 2.08
CA VAL A 231 -22.66 1.62 1.78
C VAL A 231 -24.07 2.21 1.91
N PRO A 232 -24.38 2.90 3.03
CA PRO A 232 -25.77 3.14 3.42
C PRO A 232 -26.52 4.00 2.41
N SER A 233 -26.03 5.22 2.19
CA SER A 233 -26.60 6.12 1.20
C SER A 233 -25.53 7.05 0.62
N GLY A 234 -25.61 7.30 -0.68
CA GLY A 234 -24.56 7.99 -1.42
C GLY A 234 -23.34 7.13 -1.71
N PHE A 235 -22.30 7.78 -2.24
CA PHE A 235 -21.04 7.13 -2.63
C PHE A 235 -20.04 7.16 -1.47
N SER A 236 -19.09 6.24 -1.47
CA SER A 236 -18.00 6.18 -0.48
C SER A 236 -16.63 6.10 -1.15
N GLY A 237 -15.56 6.32 -0.39
CA GLY A 237 -14.18 6.26 -0.87
C GLY A 237 -13.69 7.58 -1.47
N VAL A 238 -12.42 7.61 -1.90
CA VAL A 238 -11.80 8.80 -2.50
C VAL A 238 -11.73 8.63 -4.01
N ALA A 239 -12.29 9.60 -4.74
CA ALA A 239 -12.18 9.71 -6.18
C ALA A 239 -10.95 10.55 -6.55
N TYR A 240 -10.17 10.09 -7.53
CA TYR A 240 -8.95 10.78 -7.94
C TYR A 240 -9.01 11.29 -9.38
N LEU A 241 -8.37 12.44 -9.58
CA LEU A 241 -7.87 12.91 -10.87
C LEU A 241 -6.35 13.08 -10.76
N GLU A 242 -5.61 12.67 -11.78
CA GLU A 242 -4.15 12.73 -11.76
C GLU A 242 -3.61 13.04 -13.16
N ASN A 243 -2.50 13.77 -13.21
CA ASN A 243 -1.70 13.98 -14.41
C ASN A 243 -0.20 13.83 -14.07
N SER A 244 0.68 14.24 -14.97
CA SER A 244 2.14 14.12 -14.77
C SER A 244 2.72 15.00 -13.66
N VAL A 245 1.95 15.93 -13.12
CA VAL A 245 2.40 16.94 -12.13
C VAL A 245 1.66 16.83 -10.81
N LEU A 246 0.35 16.62 -10.83
CA LEU A 246 -0.48 16.66 -9.63
C LEU A 246 -1.45 15.48 -9.54
N ARG A 247 -1.86 15.20 -8.30
CA ARG A 247 -3.00 14.36 -7.98
C ARG A 247 -3.98 15.13 -7.10
N LEU A 248 -5.25 14.99 -7.41
CA LEU A 248 -6.36 15.60 -6.68
C LEU A 248 -7.31 14.50 -6.21
N GLY A 249 -7.70 14.55 -4.94
CA GLY A 249 -8.56 13.57 -4.29
C GLY A 249 -9.80 14.21 -3.68
N ALA A 250 -10.98 13.75 -4.11
CA ALA A 250 -12.28 14.15 -3.58
C ALA A 250 -12.89 12.99 -2.76
N ASN A 251 -13.09 13.19 -1.46
CA ASN A 251 -13.62 12.13 -0.58
C ASN A 251 -15.15 12.08 -0.66
N LEU A 252 -15.68 11.05 -1.32
CA LEU A 252 -17.13 10.90 -1.52
C LEU A 252 -17.87 10.52 -0.24
N SER A 253 -17.16 9.95 0.74
CA SER A 253 -17.70 9.78 2.08
C SER A 253 -17.89 11.13 2.80
N TRP A 254 -17.23 12.21 2.35
CA TRP A 254 -17.27 13.58 2.90
C TRP A 254 -17.77 14.58 1.84
N GLY A 255 -18.89 14.28 1.19
CA GLY A 255 -19.54 15.19 0.24
C GLY A 255 -18.70 15.59 -0.97
N GLY A 256 -17.68 14.81 -1.30
CA GLY A 256 -16.70 15.08 -2.36
C GLY A 256 -15.83 16.30 -2.11
N ALA A 257 -15.69 16.76 -0.86
CA ALA A 257 -14.72 17.79 -0.52
C ALA A 257 -13.29 17.32 -0.85
N LEU A 258 -12.40 18.26 -1.20
CA LEU A 258 -11.03 17.91 -1.56
C LEU A 258 -10.25 17.62 -0.28
N VAL A 259 -9.77 16.37 -0.19
CA VAL A 259 -8.86 15.87 0.85
C VAL A 259 -7.41 15.86 0.34
N GLU A 260 -7.22 15.76 -0.97
CA GLU A 260 -5.88 15.72 -1.55
C GLU A 260 -5.74 16.76 -2.67
N PHE A 261 -4.65 17.52 -2.58
CA PHE A 261 -4.08 18.24 -3.71
C PHE A 261 -2.57 18.12 -3.57
N SER A 262 -1.98 17.14 -4.25
CA SER A 262 -0.62 16.68 -3.99
C SER A 262 0.29 16.81 -5.21
N HIS A 263 1.58 16.93 -4.92
CA HIS A 263 2.66 16.92 -5.91
C HIS A 263 3.80 16.09 -5.35
N ALA A 264 4.32 15.17 -6.17
CA ALA A 264 5.43 14.28 -5.80
C ALA A 264 5.22 13.56 -4.44
N GLY A 265 3.98 13.16 -4.14
CA GLY A 265 3.62 12.46 -2.90
C GLY A 265 3.43 13.34 -1.66
N PHE A 266 3.59 14.67 -1.77
CA PHE A 266 3.30 15.59 -0.68
C PHE A 266 1.90 16.18 -0.86
N ASN A 267 0.98 15.92 0.08
CA ASN A 267 -0.34 16.54 0.11
C ASN A 267 -0.27 17.97 0.69
N LEU A 268 -0.91 18.93 0.02
CA LEU A 268 -0.94 20.34 0.42
C LEU A 268 -2.23 20.73 1.15
N VAL A 269 -3.16 19.79 1.30
CA VAL A 269 -4.42 19.96 2.03
C VAL A 269 -4.27 19.38 3.45
N ASP A 270 -4.82 20.06 4.45
CA ASP A 270 -5.07 19.44 5.76
C ASP A 270 -6.34 18.60 5.63
N GLU A 271 -6.23 17.28 5.80
CA GLU A 271 -7.33 16.30 5.59
C GLU A 271 -7.76 15.60 6.89
N HIS A 272 -7.54 16.25 8.02
CA HIS A 272 -7.72 15.63 9.33
C HIS A 272 -9.18 15.26 9.68
N ASP A 273 -10.16 16.07 9.27
CA ASP A 273 -11.57 15.86 9.59
C ASP A 273 -12.49 16.50 8.54
N THR A 274 -13.80 16.26 8.65
CA THR A 274 -14.84 16.82 7.78
C THR A 274 -14.87 18.35 7.73
N GLY A 275 -14.27 19.05 8.70
CA GLY A 275 -14.24 20.52 8.79
C GLY A 275 -13.01 21.16 8.15
N ARG A 276 -11.88 20.46 8.08
CA ARG A 276 -10.61 20.98 7.55
C ARG A 276 -10.29 20.30 6.23
N LEU A 277 -10.60 20.99 5.13
CA LEU A 277 -10.53 20.53 3.72
C LEU A 277 -10.46 21.75 2.77
N ILE A 278 -10.44 21.53 1.44
CA ILE A 278 -10.90 22.56 0.49
C ILE A 278 -12.37 22.30 0.16
N GLN A 279 -13.26 23.16 0.67
CA GLN A 279 -14.69 22.86 0.70
C GLN A 279 -15.60 24.08 0.77
N ALA A 280 -16.89 23.85 0.53
CA ALA A 280 -17.94 24.85 0.67
C ALA A 280 -18.59 24.87 2.07
N SER A 281 -18.92 26.07 2.55
CA SER A 281 -19.82 26.28 3.69
C SER A 281 -20.70 27.51 3.47
N LEU A 282 -21.98 27.42 3.85
CA LEU A 282 -22.97 28.49 3.67
C LEU A 282 -23.37 29.11 5.00
N TYR A 283 -23.76 30.39 4.99
CA TYR A 283 -24.13 31.12 6.20
C TYR A 283 -25.41 31.92 6.01
N ASP A 284 -26.08 32.20 7.12
CA ASP A 284 -27.11 33.24 7.24
C ASP A 284 -26.58 34.39 8.10
N GLN A 285 -26.49 35.58 7.53
CA GLN A 285 -26.03 36.80 8.22
C GLN A 285 -26.95 37.23 9.36
N ASN A 286 -28.20 36.77 9.38
CA ASN A 286 -29.15 37.09 10.44
C ASN A 286 -29.08 36.09 11.61
N ALA A 287 -28.25 35.05 11.50
CA ALA A 287 -28.04 34.07 12.55
C ALA A 287 -26.79 34.38 13.40
N THR A 288 -26.64 33.64 14.50
CA THR A 288 -25.57 33.86 15.48
C THR A 288 -24.53 32.74 15.40
N TYR A 289 -23.24 33.11 15.45
CA TYR A 289 -22.10 32.18 15.39
C TYR A 289 -21.08 32.51 16.49
N PRO A 290 -21.33 32.13 17.76
CA PRO A 290 -20.51 32.57 18.90
C PRO A 290 -19.11 31.97 18.92
N SER A 291 -19.01 30.65 18.76
CA SER A 291 -17.77 29.86 18.67
C SER A 291 -18.04 28.52 18.00
N HIS A 292 -17.05 27.92 17.33
CA HIS A 292 -17.27 26.70 16.54
C HIS A 292 -17.88 25.51 17.31
N ASP A 293 -17.64 25.45 18.62
CA ASP A 293 -18.18 24.44 19.56
C ASP A 293 -19.38 24.95 20.39
N ALA A 294 -19.96 26.10 20.03
CA ALA A 294 -21.07 26.65 20.78
C ALA A 294 -22.27 25.68 20.77
N PRO A 295 -23.05 25.60 21.88
CA PRO A 295 -24.26 24.78 21.92
C PRO A 295 -25.27 25.18 20.83
N THR A 296 -25.31 26.47 20.48
CA THR A 296 -26.14 27.01 19.42
C THR A 296 -25.27 27.56 18.29
N TRP A 297 -25.63 27.23 17.06
CA TRP A 297 -24.92 27.64 15.86
C TRP A 297 -25.92 27.89 14.74
N GLY A 298 -25.79 29.03 14.09
CA GLY A 298 -26.66 29.43 12.99
C GLY A 298 -26.72 28.42 11.85
N TRP A 299 -27.57 28.70 10.86
CA TRP A 299 -27.70 27.87 9.68
C TRP A 299 -26.36 27.79 8.94
N ASN A 300 -25.76 26.60 8.93
CA ASN A 300 -24.42 26.41 8.42
C ASN A 300 -24.25 25.05 7.72
N PRO A 301 -24.79 24.89 6.51
CA PRO A 301 -24.50 23.74 5.67
C PRO A 301 -23.02 23.68 5.28
N VAL A 302 -22.40 22.50 5.39
CA VAL A 302 -20.98 22.25 5.09
C VAL A 302 -20.85 21.08 4.12
N GLN A 303 -19.97 21.21 3.11
CA GLN A 303 -19.77 20.18 2.10
C GLN A 303 -19.14 18.92 2.68
N GLY A 304 -18.07 19.03 3.46
CA GLY A 304 -17.33 17.90 4.03
C GLY A 304 -18.17 17.11 5.02
N GLY A 305 -18.82 17.82 5.95
CA GLY A 305 -19.63 17.19 6.98
C GLY A 305 -19.81 18.05 8.23
N ASP A 306 -20.16 17.41 9.33
CA ASP A 306 -20.43 18.08 10.60
C ASP A 306 -19.27 17.95 11.61
N LYS A 307 -19.39 18.64 12.75
CA LYS A 307 -18.36 18.66 13.81
C LYS A 307 -18.11 17.32 14.50
N HIS A 308 -19.00 16.34 14.33
CA HIS A 308 -18.85 14.98 14.86
C HIS A 308 -18.25 14.02 13.83
N ASN A 309 -17.75 14.56 12.72
CA ASN A 309 -17.11 13.82 11.64
C ASN A 309 -18.07 12.91 10.85
N HIS A 310 -19.38 13.21 10.88
CA HIS A 310 -20.29 12.63 9.90
C HIS A 310 -20.09 13.35 8.58
N GLY A 311 -19.83 12.58 7.52
CA GLY A 311 -19.65 13.14 6.19
C GLY A 311 -20.96 13.43 5.48
N SER A 312 -20.98 14.52 4.69
CA SER A 312 -22.14 14.82 3.86
C SER A 312 -22.33 13.80 2.74
N ARG A 313 -23.58 13.51 2.43
CA ARG A 313 -23.94 12.46 1.48
C ARG A 313 -23.82 12.94 0.04
N VAL A 314 -23.10 12.17 -0.77
CA VAL A 314 -23.06 12.36 -2.23
C VAL A 314 -24.31 11.76 -2.87
N ILE A 315 -25.10 12.60 -3.56
CA ILE A 315 -26.31 12.23 -4.30
C ILE A 315 -25.95 11.66 -5.69
N SER A 316 -24.99 12.29 -6.38
CA SER A 316 -24.58 11.92 -7.74
C SER A 316 -23.10 12.18 -7.93
N TYR A 317 -22.44 11.32 -8.70
CA TYR A 317 -21.02 11.38 -8.97
C TYR A 317 -20.71 10.89 -10.39
N THR A 318 -19.85 11.62 -11.11
CA THR A 318 -19.22 11.14 -12.35
C THR A 318 -17.75 11.54 -12.38
N ASN A 319 -16.93 10.75 -13.06
CA ASN A 319 -15.52 11.03 -13.30
C ASN A 319 -15.14 10.50 -14.68
N ASP A 320 -14.71 11.37 -15.57
CA ASP A 320 -14.29 11.03 -16.94
C ASP A 320 -12.75 10.97 -17.12
N GLY A 321 -12.00 11.06 -16.01
CA GLY A 321 -10.54 11.12 -15.99
C GLY A 321 -9.97 12.52 -16.18
N ARG A 322 -10.80 13.53 -16.46
CA ARG A 322 -10.40 14.94 -16.55
C ARG A 322 -11.26 15.86 -15.69
N THR A 323 -12.55 15.59 -15.62
CA THR A 323 -13.53 16.30 -14.82
C THR A 323 -14.24 15.33 -13.89
N MET A 324 -14.22 15.64 -12.60
CA MET A 324 -15.09 15.03 -11.60
C MET A 324 -16.27 15.96 -11.34
N TYR A 325 -17.48 15.40 -11.32
CA TYR A 325 -18.68 16.06 -10.85
C TYR A 325 -19.19 15.36 -9.59
N VAL A 326 -19.53 16.16 -8.58
CA VAL A 326 -20.12 15.68 -7.32
C VAL A 326 -21.33 16.54 -6.98
N LYS A 327 -22.46 15.91 -6.68
CA LYS A 327 -23.63 16.57 -6.10
C LYS A 327 -23.83 16.08 -4.67
N THR A 328 -23.95 17.01 -3.72
CA THR A 328 -23.89 16.73 -2.29
C THR A 328 -25.12 17.28 -1.58
N ALA A 329 -25.75 16.47 -0.73
CA ALA A 329 -26.68 16.92 0.31
C ALA A 329 -25.85 17.35 1.52
N MET A 330 -25.77 18.66 1.77
CA MET A 330 -24.87 19.20 2.79
C MET A 330 -25.42 18.95 4.19
N LEU A 331 -24.56 18.60 5.14
CA LEU A 331 -24.92 18.52 6.56
C LEU A 331 -24.82 19.88 7.23
N GLN A 332 -25.60 20.09 8.28
CA GLN A 332 -25.41 21.21 9.19
C GLN A 332 -24.16 20.98 10.05
N TRP A 333 -23.27 21.99 10.13
CA TRP A 333 -22.05 21.90 10.93
C TRP A 333 -22.31 21.50 12.39
N ASN A 334 -23.32 22.13 13.01
CA ASN A 334 -23.78 21.78 14.34
C ASN A 334 -25.10 21.02 14.24
N PRO A 335 -25.10 19.68 14.39
CA PRO A 335 -26.33 18.90 14.43
C PRO A 335 -27.02 18.97 15.80
N ASP A 336 -26.28 19.29 16.87
CA ASP A 336 -26.77 19.20 18.27
C ASP A 336 -28.00 20.08 18.53
N ASP A 337 -28.03 21.29 17.97
CA ASP A 337 -29.17 22.22 18.11
C ASP A 337 -30.25 22.03 17.03
N LYS A 338 -30.13 20.97 16.22
CA LYS A 338 -31.03 20.63 15.11
C LYS A 338 -31.61 19.22 15.24
N GLY A 339 -31.53 18.63 16.43
CA GLY A 339 -32.08 17.31 16.75
C GLY A 339 -31.15 16.13 16.43
N GLY A 340 -29.91 16.39 16.05
CA GLY A 340 -28.86 15.39 15.91
C GLY A 340 -27.91 15.33 17.10
N GLY A 341 -26.71 14.79 16.87
CA GLY A 341 -25.67 14.64 17.89
C GLY A 341 -24.53 13.75 17.42
N VAL A 342 -23.73 13.23 18.35
CA VAL A 342 -22.52 12.44 18.08
C VAL A 342 -22.71 11.20 17.19
N ASN A 343 -23.93 10.66 17.13
CA ASN A 343 -24.25 9.48 16.32
C ASN A 343 -25.29 9.77 15.22
N THR A 344 -25.73 11.03 15.11
CA THR A 344 -26.86 11.41 14.26
C THR A 344 -26.56 12.74 13.58
N ALA A 345 -26.20 12.65 12.30
CA ALA A 345 -26.06 13.81 11.43
C ALA A 345 -27.41 14.47 11.13
N VAL A 346 -27.39 15.75 10.72
CA VAL A 346 -28.58 16.48 10.27
C VAL A 346 -28.34 17.09 8.89
N GLU A 347 -29.01 16.55 7.87
CA GLU A 347 -29.00 17.12 6.51
C GLU A 347 -29.68 18.49 6.49
N SER A 348 -29.09 19.42 5.74
CA SER A 348 -29.70 20.69 5.37
C SER A 348 -30.51 20.53 4.08
N GLU A 349 -31.43 21.45 3.87
CA GLU A 349 -32.08 21.71 2.59
C GLU A 349 -31.13 22.17 1.46
N ALA A 350 -29.88 22.53 1.80
CA ALA A 350 -28.91 23.03 0.86
C ALA A 350 -28.18 21.90 0.11
N MET A 351 -27.94 22.13 -1.17
CA MET A 351 -27.16 21.24 -2.01
C MET A 351 -25.99 21.98 -2.64
N LEU A 352 -24.89 21.27 -2.81
CA LEU A 352 -23.74 21.72 -3.58
C LEU A 352 -23.54 20.82 -4.79
N GLU A 353 -23.38 21.42 -5.96
CA GLU A 353 -22.77 20.77 -7.11
C GLU A 353 -21.34 21.30 -7.27
N ALA A 354 -20.37 20.40 -7.37
CA ALA A 354 -18.97 20.70 -7.54
C ALA A 354 -18.43 20.04 -8.81
N TRP A 355 -17.67 20.80 -9.60
CA TRP A 355 -16.89 20.30 -10.73
C TRP A 355 -15.41 20.58 -10.47
N TYR A 356 -14.60 19.52 -10.49
CA TYR A 356 -13.15 19.59 -10.40
C TYR A 356 -12.57 19.20 -11.76
N THR A 357 -11.91 20.13 -12.45
CA THR A 357 -11.42 19.91 -13.82
C THR A 357 -9.92 20.17 -13.90
N LEU A 358 -9.17 19.17 -14.37
CA LEU A 358 -7.77 19.35 -14.76
C LEU A 358 -7.70 20.26 -16.00
N ASP A 359 -6.86 21.30 -15.94
CA ASP A 359 -6.57 22.13 -17.10
C ASP A 359 -5.73 21.33 -18.11
N PRO A 360 -6.16 21.17 -19.37
CA PRO A 360 -5.41 20.43 -20.38
C PRO A 360 -4.14 21.13 -20.85
N ALA A 361 -4.04 22.44 -20.67
CA ALA A 361 -2.94 23.27 -21.13
C ALA A 361 -1.91 23.53 -20.03
N VAL A 362 -2.32 23.46 -18.76
CA VAL A 362 -1.47 23.77 -17.60
C VAL A 362 -1.59 22.65 -16.56
N PRO A 363 -0.64 21.69 -16.52
CA PRO A 363 -0.70 20.53 -15.63
C PRO A 363 -0.82 20.86 -14.13
N GLU A 364 -0.32 22.02 -13.70
CA GLU A 364 -0.36 22.53 -12.32
C GLU A 364 -1.74 23.06 -11.89
N HIS A 365 -2.66 23.27 -12.84
CA HIS A 365 -3.86 24.05 -12.65
C HIS A 365 -5.13 23.18 -12.63
N VAL A 366 -5.95 23.43 -11.61
CA VAL A 366 -7.30 22.88 -11.48
C VAL A 366 -8.32 24.00 -11.45
N ILE A 367 -9.35 23.85 -12.29
CA ILE A 367 -10.53 24.71 -12.30
C ILE A 367 -11.58 24.07 -11.41
N VAL A 368 -12.08 24.82 -10.43
CA VAL A 368 -13.15 24.37 -9.54
C VAL A 368 -14.37 25.25 -9.74
N ARG A 369 -15.51 24.61 -10.03
CA ARG A 369 -16.81 25.30 -10.12
C ARG A 369 -17.72 24.77 -9.03
N TYR A 370 -18.36 25.68 -8.32
CA TYR A 370 -19.43 25.37 -7.37
C TYR A 370 -20.74 25.99 -7.82
N ARG A 371 -21.82 25.24 -7.61
CA ARG A 371 -23.19 25.73 -7.64
C ARG A 371 -23.88 25.32 -6.35
N ALA A 372 -24.15 26.29 -5.49
CA ALA A 372 -24.95 26.09 -4.29
C ALA A 372 -26.42 26.42 -4.56
N SER A 373 -27.33 25.57 -4.11
CA SER A 373 -28.78 25.74 -4.23
C SER A 373 -29.49 25.32 -2.94
N THR A 374 -30.74 25.75 -2.76
CA THR A 374 -31.54 25.43 -1.58
C THR A 374 -33.01 25.24 -1.92
N SER A 375 -33.68 24.32 -1.22
CA SER A 375 -35.15 24.22 -1.24
C SER A 375 -35.83 24.97 -0.09
N GLY A 376 -35.05 25.59 0.81
CA GLY A 376 -35.57 26.31 1.98
C GLY A 376 -35.67 27.81 1.79
N SER A 377 -35.75 28.51 2.92
CA SER A 377 -35.92 29.96 2.96
C SER A 377 -34.75 30.72 2.34
N THR A 378 -35.07 31.90 1.78
CA THR A 378 -34.07 32.86 1.30
C THR A 378 -33.13 33.26 2.44
N ARG A 379 -31.82 33.16 2.18
CA ARG A 379 -30.76 33.56 3.11
C ARG A 379 -29.69 34.34 2.38
N GLN A 380 -29.09 35.28 3.08
CA GLN A 380 -27.93 36.01 2.62
C GLN A 380 -26.83 35.77 3.65
N GLY A 381 -25.61 35.52 3.20
CA GLY A 381 -24.50 35.26 4.11
C GLY A 381 -23.15 35.56 3.48
N ASN A 382 -22.14 35.64 4.34
CA ASN A 382 -20.74 35.61 3.94
C ASN A 382 -20.30 34.15 3.81
N ASN A 383 -20.60 33.56 2.66
CA ASN A 383 -20.36 32.15 2.38
C ASN A 383 -18.87 31.86 2.14
N GLU A 384 -18.45 30.64 2.47
CA GLU A 384 -17.12 30.11 2.23
C GLU A 384 -17.16 29.22 1.00
N LEU A 385 -16.79 29.75 -0.16
CA LEU A 385 -16.92 29.07 -1.46
C LEU A 385 -15.66 29.26 -2.32
N PRO A 386 -14.47 28.86 -1.84
CA PRO A 386 -14.29 27.86 -0.78
C PRO A 386 -13.69 28.42 0.53
N ALA A 387 -13.75 27.59 1.57
CA ALA A 387 -12.72 27.55 2.61
C ALA A 387 -11.56 26.65 2.16
N LEU A 388 -10.33 27.05 2.44
CA LEU A 388 -9.12 26.29 2.14
C LEU A 388 -8.32 26.09 3.44
N PHE A 389 -8.15 24.83 3.85
CA PHE A 389 -7.26 24.43 4.93
C PHE A 389 -6.01 23.75 4.33
N ALA A 390 -4.89 24.46 4.37
CA ALA A 390 -3.62 24.00 3.82
C ALA A 390 -2.80 23.26 4.88
N ALA A 391 -2.00 22.30 4.42
CA ALA A 391 -1.14 21.49 5.27
C ALA A 391 -0.21 22.36 6.15
N PRO A 392 0.07 21.96 7.40
CA PRO A 392 0.79 22.79 8.38
C PRO A 392 2.22 23.18 7.98
N TRP A 393 2.84 22.42 7.06
CA TRP A 393 4.19 22.70 6.56
C TRP A 393 4.25 23.85 5.55
N LEU A 394 3.10 24.33 5.04
CA LEU A 394 2.97 25.53 4.21
C LEU A 394 2.84 26.77 5.10
N ASN A 395 3.94 27.19 5.71
CA ASN A 395 3.96 28.09 6.86
C ASN A 395 4.09 29.60 6.54
N ARG A 396 4.07 29.99 5.27
CA ARG A 396 4.11 31.39 4.82
C ARG A 396 2.91 31.71 3.93
N PHE A 397 2.30 32.86 4.14
CA PHE A 397 1.25 33.39 3.26
C PHE A 397 1.81 34.48 2.37
N VAL A 398 1.63 34.35 1.05
CA VAL A 398 2.16 35.28 0.05
C VAL A 398 1.03 35.77 -0.86
N SER A 399 1.08 37.06 -1.20
CA SER A 399 0.10 37.70 -2.10
C SER A 399 0.63 39.03 -2.62
N TYR A 400 -0.04 39.62 -3.61
CA TYR A 400 0.26 41.00 -4.03
C TYR A 400 -0.66 42.02 -3.33
N GLN A 401 -0.08 42.96 -2.58
CA GLN A 401 -0.81 44.05 -1.88
C GLN A 401 -0.43 45.46 -2.36
N GLY A 402 0.39 45.58 -3.42
CA GLY A 402 0.81 46.88 -3.95
C GLY A 402 -0.29 47.58 -4.77
N ASN A 403 -0.01 48.80 -5.22
CA ASN A 403 -0.97 49.66 -5.94
C ASN A 403 -0.94 49.52 -7.47
N ALA A 404 -0.12 48.61 -8.01
CA ALA A 404 0.06 48.36 -9.44
C ALA A 404 -0.13 46.86 -9.73
N PRO A 405 -1.35 46.33 -9.57
CA PRO A 405 -1.61 44.91 -9.75
C PRO A 405 -1.30 44.47 -11.18
N TRP A 406 -0.92 43.20 -11.35
CA TRP A 406 -0.65 42.59 -12.66
C TRP A 406 0.60 43.12 -13.37
N THR A 407 1.58 43.61 -12.62
CA THR A 407 2.83 44.17 -13.17
C THR A 407 4.08 43.38 -12.82
N HIS A 408 3.92 42.20 -12.20
CA HIS A 408 5.01 41.41 -11.62
C HIS A 408 5.81 42.15 -10.53
N ALA A 409 5.30 43.24 -9.98
CA ALA A 409 5.88 43.90 -8.81
C ALA A 409 5.99 42.93 -7.62
N LEU A 410 6.92 43.21 -6.69
CA LEU A 410 7.25 42.31 -5.57
C LEU A 410 6.00 41.86 -4.79
N LEU A 411 5.99 40.58 -4.43
CA LEU A 411 4.97 40.01 -3.56
C LEU A 411 5.19 40.50 -2.12
N SER A 412 4.09 40.57 -1.38
CA SER A 412 4.04 40.82 0.05
C SER A 412 3.87 39.50 0.80
N GLU A 413 4.38 39.47 2.02
CA GLU A 413 4.04 38.49 3.05
C GLU A 413 3.21 39.18 4.12
N PRO A 414 1.86 39.17 4.02
CA PRO A 414 1.01 39.75 5.03
C PRO A 414 1.25 39.08 6.38
N SER A 415 1.16 39.83 7.48
CA SER A 415 1.02 39.22 8.81
C SER A 415 -0.23 38.34 8.83
N PHE A 416 -0.26 37.33 9.68
CA PHE A 416 -1.46 36.56 9.94
C PHE A 416 -1.45 36.08 11.38
N ALA A 417 -2.64 35.96 11.95
CA ALA A 417 -2.83 35.62 13.34
C ALA A 417 -2.71 34.10 13.57
N ASP A 418 -2.11 33.73 14.70
CA ASP A 418 -2.29 32.38 15.26
C ASP A 418 -3.66 32.32 15.98
N PHE A 419 -4.42 31.26 15.75
CA PHE A 419 -5.65 30.99 16.49
C PHE A 419 -5.36 30.92 18.00
N PRO A 420 -6.19 31.50 18.89
CA PRO A 420 -7.56 31.98 18.67
C PRO A 420 -7.68 33.48 18.33
N TYR A 421 -6.58 34.16 17.98
CA TYR A 421 -6.67 35.57 17.57
C TYR A 421 -7.45 35.69 16.25
N ILE A 422 -8.14 36.82 16.08
CA ILE A 422 -9.11 37.03 14.99
C ILE A 422 -8.41 36.90 13.63
N ALA A 423 -9.04 36.16 12.72
CA ALA A 423 -8.58 36.03 11.34
C ALA A 423 -8.35 37.41 10.70
N GLU A 424 -7.15 37.63 10.15
CA GLU A 424 -6.77 38.92 9.61
C GLU A 424 -7.38 39.08 8.21
N LEU A 425 -7.95 40.26 7.95
CA LEU A 425 -8.52 40.61 6.65
C LEU A 425 -7.43 41.23 5.77
N HIS A 426 -7.04 40.55 4.69
CA HIS A 426 -5.99 41.01 3.77
C HIS A 426 -6.58 41.45 2.44
N ASN A 427 -6.09 42.58 1.94
CA ASN A 427 -6.45 43.09 0.63
C ASN A 427 -5.53 42.53 -0.46
N LEU A 428 -6.03 41.59 -1.28
CA LEU A 428 -5.31 40.93 -2.36
C LEU A 428 -5.69 41.56 -3.70
N ASN A 429 -4.95 42.58 -4.14
CA ASN A 429 -5.29 43.39 -5.32
C ASN A 429 -5.29 42.62 -6.67
N GLU A 430 -4.79 41.39 -6.65
CA GLU A 430 -4.79 40.47 -7.80
C GLU A 430 -5.76 39.29 -7.62
N LEU A 431 -6.59 39.28 -6.57
CA LEU A 431 -7.59 38.22 -6.31
C LEU A 431 -6.99 36.80 -6.19
N TRP A 432 -5.71 36.72 -5.80
CA TRP A 432 -5.06 35.46 -5.45
C TRP A 432 -4.13 35.61 -4.26
N GLY A 433 -3.92 34.50 -3.55
CA GLY A 433 -2.93 34.34 -2.50
C GLY A 433 -2.48 32.88 -2.42
N ALA A 434 -1.35 32.62 -1.78
CA ALA A 434 -0.82 31.27 -1.66
C ALA A 434 -0.26 30.97 -0.26
N TRP A 435 -0.48 29.74 0.18
CA TRP A 435 0.25 29.16 1.31
C TRP A 435 1.46 28.41 0.76
N VAL A 436 2.65 28.80 1.18
CA VAL A 436 3.93 28.27 0.68
C VAL A 436 4.86 27.89 1.83
N ASN A 437 5.82 27.02 1.54
CA ASN A 437 6.89 26.69 2.46
C ASN A 437 8.05 27.71 2.39
N ALA A 438 9.15 27.40 3.08
CA ALA A 438 10.36 28.23 3.07
C ALA A 438 11.08 28.30 1.71
N GLN A 439 10.74 27.42 0.77
CA GLN A 439 11.29 27.34 -0.60
C GLN A 439 10.31 27.91 -1.64
N ASP A 440 9.29 28.65 -1.19
CA ASP A 440 8.24 29.26 -2.01
C ASP A 440 7.38 28.24 -2.78
N PHE A 441 7.42 26.96 -2.43
CA PHE A 441 6.55 25.94 -3.01
C PHE A 441 5.25 25.81 -2.20
N GLY A 442 4.11 25.71 -2.88
CA GLY A 442 2.84 25.47 -2.20
C GLY A 442 1.60 25.56 -3.09
N LEU A 443 0.52 26.03 -2.47
CA LEU A 443 -0.84 26.05 -3.03
C LEU A 443 -1.32 27.49 -3.17
N ALA A 444 -1.49 27.93 -4.42
CA ALA A 444 -2.09 29.21 -4.75
C ALA A 444 -3.57 29.05 -5.11
N MET A 445 -4.39 30.01 -4.70
CA MET A 445 -5.80 30.09 -5.06
C MET A 445 -6.12 31.43 -5.69
N TYR A 446 -6.70 31.41 -6.89
CA TYR A 446 -7.23 32.59 -7.58
C TYR A 446 -8.76 32.53 -7.65
N PHE A 447 -9.42 33.61 -7.29
CA PHE A 447 -10.85 33.62 -6.98
C PHE A 447 -11.59 34.84 -7.59
N PRO A 448 -11.66 34.94 -8.93
CA PRO A 448 -12.05 36.15 -9.64
C PRO A 448 -13.49 36.62 -9.41
N GLN A 449 -14.38 35.71 -9.01
CA GLN A 449 -15.81 35.96 -8.90
C GLN A 449 -16.26 36.27 -7.45
N HIS A 450 -15.32 36.36 -6.49
CA HIS A 450 -15.66 36.69 -5.11
C HIS A 450 -15.93 38.19 -4.95
N ASN A 451 -17.01 38.53 -4.23
CA ASN A 451 -17.61 39.86 -4.27
C ASN A 451 -17.38 40.70 -3.00
N ARG A 452 -16.60 40.22 -2.01
CA ARG A 452 -16.11 41.04 -0.87
C ARG A 452 -14.95 41.96 -1.26
N GLY A 453 -14.89 42.38 -2.52
CA GLY A 453 -13.71 42.97 -3.13
C GLY A 453 -12.52 42.02 -3.07
N THR A 454 -11.33 42.60 -2.91
CA THR A 454 -10.05 41.90 -2.89
C THR A 454 -9.73 41.26 -1.53
N SER A 455 -10.67 41.22 -0.58
CA SER A 455 -10.38 40.84 0.81
C SER A 455 -10.51 39.33 1.10
N VAL A 456 -9.50 38.75 1.77
CA VAL A 456 -9.51 37.37 2.29
C VAL A 456 -9.32 37.35 3.80
N ASN A 457 -9.87 36.34 4.49
CA ASN A 457 -9.49 36.07 5.88
C ASN A 457 -8.44 34.97 5.90
N THR A 458 -7.38 35.17 6.68
CA THR A 458 -6.40 34.12 6.94
C THR A 458 -6.10 34.00 8.43
N TYR A 459 -5.78 32.79 8.86
CA TYR A 459 -5.20 32.51 10.17
C TYR A 459 -4.43 31.19 10.10
N ARG A 460 -3.67 30.92 11.14
CA ARG A 460 -2.98 29.64 11.31
C ARG A 460 -3.35 29.02 12.65
N ILE A 461 -3.41 27.70 12.71
CA ILE A 461 -3.27 26.96 13.97
C ILE A 461 -1.86 26.35 13.92
N ALA A 462 -0.93 26.92 14.69
CA ALA A 462 0.49 26.62 14.55
C ALA A 462 0.77 25.12 14.67
N GLY A 463 1.44 24.54 13.67
CA GLY A 463 1.74 23.10 13.60
C GLY A 463 0.54 22.21 13.25
N VAL A 464 -0.65 22.79 13.02
CA VAL A 464 -1.89 22.05 12.75
C VAL A 464 -2.42 22.35 11.35
N THR A 465 -2.73 23.62 11.03
CA THR A 465 -3.36 23.98 9.75
C THR A 465 -3.17 25.45 9.40
N ASN A 466 -3.32 25.79 8.11
CA ASN A 466 -3.30 27.16 7.62
C ASN A 466 -4.60 27.46 6.85
N TYR A 467 -5.30 28.52 7.21
CA TYR A 467 -6.63 28.81 6.70
C TYR A 467 -6.64 29.98 5.72
N LEU A 468 -7.37 29.84 4.63
CA LEU A 468 -7.70 30.93 3.72
C LEU A 468 -9.16 30.85 3.29
N ARG A 469 -9.87 31.98 3.38
CA ARG A 469 -11.18 32.15 2.74
C ARG A 469 -11.29 33.50 2.03
N PRO A 470 -11.60 33.53 0.72
CA PRO A 470 -12.29 34.65 0.11
C PRO A 470 -13.78 34.60 0.50
N GLY A 471 -14.36 35.75 0.84
CA GLY A 471 -15.79 35.81 1.22
C GLY A 471 -16.71 36.03 0.02
N ILE A 472 -17.86 35.36 -0.01
CA ILE A 472 -18.96 35.63 -0.94
C ILE A 472 -20.20 36.11 -0.19
N PHE A 473 -20.60 37.36 -0.43
CA PHE A 473 -21.83 37.96 0.08
C PHE A 473 -22.93 37.84 -0.96
N GLU A 474 -23.56 36.68 -1.04
CA GLU A 474 -24.62 36.42 -2.00
C GLU A 474 -25.87 35.87 -1.32
N THR A 475 -26.99 36.07 -2.00
CA THR A 475 -28.29 35.54 -1.60
C THR A 475 -28.50 34.18 -2.25
N ILE A 476 -28.94 33.21 -1.44
CA ILE A 476 -29.40 31.90 -1.90
C ILE A 476 -30.90 31.77 -1.60
N SER A 477 -31.67 31.27 -2.56
CA SER A 477 -33.10 31.02 -2.40
C SER A 477 -33.56 29.90 -3.35
N VAL A 478 -34.82 29.48 -3.23
CA VAL A 478 -35.44 28.54 -4.18
C VAL A 478 -35.40 29.03 -5.64
N ALA A 479 -35.27 30.35 -5.87
CA ALA A 479 -35.22 30.94 -7.19
C ALA A 479 -33.79 31.35 -7.64
N GLN A 480 -32.80 31.26 -6.75
CA GLN A 480 -31.45 31.79 -6.99
C GLN A 480 -30.39 30.86 -6.41
N SER A 481 -29.56 30.28 -7.29
CA SER A 481 -28.31 29.61 -6.93
C SER A 481 -27.17 30.60 -6.79
N ILE A 482 -26.11 30.18 -6.07
CA ILE A 482 -24.81 30.84 -6.06
C ILE A 482 -23.88 30.01 -6.93
N ASP A 483 -23.41 30.60 -8.02
CA ASP A 483 -22.46 29.98 -8.95
C ASP A 483 -21.11 30.69 -8.82
N ILE A 484 -20.05 29.95 -8.47
CA ILE A 484 -18.70 30.49 -8.33
C ILE A 484 -17.68 29.58 -9.03
N THR A 485 -16.67 30.19 -9.62
CA THR A 485 -15.48 29.53 -10.17
C THR A 485 -14.24 30.09 -9.49
N PHE A 486 -13.37 29.20 -9.04
CA PHE A 486 -12.05 29.51 -8.53
C PHE A 486 -11.03 28.52 -9.08
N HIS A 487 -9.77 28.85 -8.89
CA HIS A 487 -8.66 28.17 -9.53
C HIS A 487 -7.62 27.81 -8.47
N LEU A 488 -7.15 26.57 -8.51
CA LEU A 488 -6.07 26.08 -7.65
C LEU A 488 -4.85 25.83 -8.52
N VAL A 489 -3.68 26.29 -8.06
CA VAL A 489 -2.40 26.09 -8.75
C VAL A 489 -1.38 25.58 -7.74
N ILE A 490 -0.75 24.46 -8.06
CA ILE A 490 0.33 23.85 -7.26
C ILE A 490 1.69 24.20 -7.88
N GLY A 491 2.67 24.60 -7.06
CA GLY A 491 4.00 24.89 -7.58
C GLY A 491 4.77 25.93 -6.79
N ASN A 492 5.89 26.38 -7.36
CA ASN A 492 6.60 27.55 -6.87
C ASN A 492 5.75 28.81 -7.08
N VAL A 493 5.73 29.72 -6.11
CA VAL A 493 4.87 30.93 -6.15
C VAL A 493 5.09 31.80 -7.40
N ALA A 494 6.33 31.89 -7.90
CA ALA A 494 6.63 32.68 -9.08
C ALA A 494 5.97 32.09 -10.32
N ASP A 495 6.02 30.77 -10.47
CA ASP A 495 5.39 30.04 -11.57
C ASP A 495 3.87 30.04 -11.43
N SER A 496 3.35 29.80 -10.23
CA SER A 496 1.91 29.89 -9.94
C SER A 496 1.36 31.28 -10.29
N ARG A 497 2.09 32.36 -9.99
CA ARG A 497 1.71 33.72 -10.40
C ARG A 497 1.65 33.88 -11.92
N ASN A 498 2.65 33.40 -12.64
CA ASN A 498 2.68 33.47 -14.11
C ASN A 498 1.52 32.68 -14.75
N ILE A 499 1.25 31.49 -14.21
CA ILE A 499 0.10 30.66 -14.61
C ILE A 499 -1.21 31.43 -14.37
N ILE A 500 -1.38 32.01 -13.18
CA ILE A 500 -2.57 32.80 -12.84
C ILE A 500 -2.77 33.97 -13.80
N TYR A 501 -1.71 34.71 -14.12
CA TYR A 501 -1.81 35.86 -15.02
C TYR A 501 -2.27 35.44 -16.43
N THR A 502 -1.82 34.27 -16.88
CA THR A 502 -2.18 33.71 -18.18
C THR A 502 -3.69 33.49 -18.28
N PHE A 503 -4.31 32.78 -17.33
CA PHE A 503 -5.76 32.53 -17.38
C PHE A 503 -6.61 33.69 -16.83
N ALA A 504 -6.02 34.63 -16.08
CA ALA A 504 -6.67 35.89 -15.72
C ALA A 504 -6.73 36.87 -16.91
N GLY A 505 -5.97 36.61 -17.98
CA GLY A 505 -5.88 37.49 -19.16
C GLY A 505 -5.17 38.81 -18.85
N ARG A 506 -4.07 38.75 -18.08
CA ARG A 506 -3.40 39.90 -17.47
C ARG A 506 -1.96 40.08 -17.91
#